data_AF-A0A7X8U1W0-F1
#
_entry.id   AF-A0A7X8U1W0-F1
#
_cell.length_a   1.000
_cell.length_b   1.000
_cell.length_c   1.000
_cell.angle_alpha   90.00
_cell.angle_beta   90.00
_cell.angle_gamma   90.00
#
_symmetry.space_group_name_H-M   'P 1'
#
loop_
_entity.id
_entity.type
_entity.pdbx_description
1 polymer ?
#
loop_
_entity_poly.entity_id
_entity_poly.type
_entity_poly.pdbx_seq_one_letter_code
_entity_poly.pdbx_strand_id
1 'polypeptide(L)'
;MCFSWRVPGLAIMILMLSVLPSCTNIREVETSKVQTVYIAENQAVSAVAKTPEVVEFARHIKGNSILQIEELPNLDDPVYTIRVAEDRGDHLIYYHTYKVDAFTGEVLRN
;
A
#
# COMPACT_ATOMS: atom_id res chain seq x y z
N MET A 1 -28.11 2.87 -78.55
CA MET A 1 -27.46 3.50 -77.39
C MET A 1 -27.88 2.72 -76.16
N CYS A 2 -27.05 1.80 -75.66
CA CYS A 2 -27.35 0.96 -74.51
C CYS A 2 -26.48 1.39 -73.33
N PHE A 3 -27.12 1.94 -72.31
CA PHE A 3 -26.51 2.24 -71.02
C PHE A 3 -26.19 0.94 -70.29
N SER A 4 -24.91 0.71 -69.99
CA SER A 4 -24.45 -0.40 -69.15
C SER A 4 -24.66 -0.05 -67.68
N TRP A 5 -25.65 -0.69 -67.05
CA TRP A 5 -25.91 -0.62 -65.62
C TRP A 5 -24.93 -1.51 -64.87
N ARG A 6 -23.80 -0.96 -64.40
CA ARG A 6 -22.80 -1.73 -63.65
C ARG A 6 -22.14 -1.02 -62.48
N VAL A 7 -22.85 -0.19 -61.69
CA VAL A 7 -22.32 0.19 -60.36
C VAL A 7 -23.39 0.53 -59.30
N PRO A 8 -24.38 -0.33 -58.96
CA PRO A 8 -25.12 -0.13 -57.72
C PRO A 8 -24.51 -0.90 -56.53
N GLY A 9 -23.74 -1.96 -56.78
CA GLY A 9 -23.28 -2.89 -55.73
C GLY A 9 -22.19 -2.33 -54.80
N LEU A 10 -21.37 -1.40 -55.29
CA LEU A 10 -20.24 -0.88 -54.50
C LEU A 10 -20.66 0.20 -53.50
N ALA A 11 -21.73 0.95 -53.78
CA ALA A 11 -22.21 2.01 -52.89
C ALA A 11 -22.89 1.46 -51.62
N ILE A 12 -23.56 0.31 -51.72
CA ILE A 12 -24.25 -0.33 -50.58
C ILE A 12 -23.25 -0.94 -49.60
N MET A 13 -22.10 -1.44 -50.08
CA MET A 13 -21.09 -2.05 -49.23
C MET A 13 -20.35 -1.01 -48.36
N ILE A 14 -20.20 0.23 -48.83
CA ILE A 14 -19.52 1.30 -48.09
C ILE A 14 -20.41 1.84 -46.95
N LEU A 15 -21.74 1.81 -47.11
CA LEU A 15 -22.70 2.31 -46.11
C LEU A 15 -22.86 1.37 -44.89
N MET A 16 -22.46 0.11 -45.00
CA MET A 16 -22.52 -0.87 -43.91
C MET A 16 -21.26 -0.88 -43.02
N LEU A 17 -20.15 -0.26 -43.45
CA LEU A 17 -18.90 -0.22 -42.69
C LEU A 17 -18.83 0.90 -41.64
N SER A 18 -19.83 1.80 -41.59
CA SER A 18 -19.86 2.95 -40.67
C SER A 18 -20.62 2.70 -39.36
N VAL A 19 -21.09 1.48 -39.10
CA VAL A 19 -21.86 1.15 -37.89
C VAL A 19 -21.17 0.06 -37.08
N LEU A 20 -19.96 0.35 -36.60
CA LEU A 20 -19.48 -0.23 -35.36
C LEU A 20 -19.14 0.93 -34.42
N PRO A 21 -20.07 1.32 -33.53
CA PRO A 21 -19.63 1.99 -32.32
C PRO A 21 -18.94 0.88 -31.53
N SER A 22 -17.63 0.75 -31.68
CA SER A 22 -16.83 0.17 -30.60
C SER A 22 -16.92 1.15 -29.43
N CYS A 23 -18.07 1.10 -28.74
CA CYS A 23 -18.22 1.41 -27.34
C CYS A 23 -17.40 0.40 -26.53
N THR A 24 -16.10 0.32 -26.79
CA THR A 24 -15.17 0.07 -25.72
C THR A 24 -15.13 1.35 -24.91
N ASN A 25 -16.17 1.51 -24.10
CA ASN A 25 -16.11 2.29 -22.88
C ASN A 25 -15.10 1.54 -22.02
N ILE A 26 -13.82 1.66 -22.37
CA ILE A 26 -12.74 1.61 -21.40
C ILE A 26 -12.98 2.88 -20.61
N ARG A 27 -13.99 2.80 -19.75
CA ARG A 27 -13.97 3.52 -18.51
C ARG A 27 -12.66 3.02 -17.95
N GLU A 28 -11.62 3.84 -18.09
CA GLU A 28 -10.56 3.88 -17.11
C GLU A 28 -11.36 3.95 -15.83
N VAL A 29 -11.58 2.79 -15.21
CA VAL A 29 -11.89 2.71 -13.81
C VAL A 29 -10.69 3.44 -13.29
N GLU A 30 -10.89 4.73 -13.00
CA GLU A 30 -10.01 5.48 -12.16
C GLU A 30 -9.77 4.48 -11.06
N THR A 31 -8.60 3.85 -11.09
CA THR A 31 -8.05 3.26 -9.90
C THR A 31 -7.91 4.51 -9.07
N SER A 32 -8.99 4.85 -8.36
CA SER A 32 -8.96 5.67 -7.18
C SER A 32 -7.76 5.09 -6.51
N LYS A 33 -6.61 5.79 -6.64
CA LYS A 33 -5.42 5.42 -5.92
C LYS A 33 -5.95 5.52 -4.52
N VAL A 34 -6.33 4.37 -3.96
CA VAL A 34 -6.71 4.26 -2.57
C VAL A 34 -5.41 4.72 -1.95
N GLN A 35 -5.35 6.00 -1.61
CA GLN A 35 -4.27 6.53 -0.83
C GLN A 35 -4.48 5.81 0.47
N THR A 36 -3.81 4.67 0.59
CA THR A 36 -3.81 3.89 1.80
C THR A 36 -3.13 4.79 2.80
N VAL A 37 -3.95 5.45 3.63
CA VAL A 37 -3.45 6.40 4.62
C VAL A 37 -2.95 5.58 5.78
N TYR A 38 -1.68 5.21 5.72
CA TYR A 38 -0.99 4.65 6.87
C TYR A 38 -0.73 5.76 7.89
N ILE A 39 -0.73 5.38 9.16
CA ILE A 39 -0.20 6.21 10.23
C ILE A 39 1.26 6.57 9.94
N ALA A 40 1.72 7.69 10.46
CA ALA A 40 3.12 8.05 10.32
C ALA A 40 4.01 7.12 11.18
N GLU A 41 5.24 6.89 10.76
CA GLU A 41 6.22 6.04 11.48
C GLU A 41 6.38 6.44 12.95
N ASN A 42 6.39 7.74 13.23
CA ASN A 42 6.48 8.26 14.60
C ASN A 42 5.25 7.90 15.46
N GLN A 43 4.07 7.72 14.87
CA GLN A 43 2.86 7.27 15.56
C GLN A 43 2.98 5.80 15.91
N ALA A 44 3.47 4.97 14.98
CA ALA A 44 3.72 3.54 15.22
C ALA A 44 4.79 3.33 16.32
N VAL A 45 5.90 4.06 16.25
CA VAL A 45 6.95 4.05 17.28
C VAL A 45 6.41 4.55 18.61
N SER A 46 5.61 5.62 18.62
CA SER A 46 5.02 6.14 19.85
C SER A 46 4.03 5.14 20.48
N ALA A 47 3.32 4.34 19.69
CA ALA A 47 2.43 3.31 20.20
C ALA A 47 3.21 2.24 20.97
N VAL A 48 4.30 1.73 20.37
CA VAL A 48 5.19 0.75 21.01
C VAL A 48 5.89 1.33 22.25
N ALA A 49 6.35 2.58 22.19
CA ALA A 49 7.00 3.27 23.31
C ALA A 49 6.10 3.39 24.56
N LYS A 50 4.77 3.39 24.39
CA LYS A 50 3.80 3.48 25.48
C LYS A 50 3.41 2.13 26.06
N THR A 51 3.80 1.02 25.45
CA THR A 51 3.53 -0.32 25.97
C THR A 51 4.23 -0.50 27.32
N PRO A 52 3.54 -1.00 28.37
CA PRO A 52 4.12 -1.13 29.71
C PRO A 52 5.46 -1.87 29.74
N GLU A 53 5.58 -2.94 28.97
CA GLU A 53 6.81 -3.75 28.85
C GLU A 53 7.99 -2.92 28.33
N VAL A 54 7.76 -2.06 27.33
CA VAL A 54 8.80 -1.21 26.74
C VAL A 54 9.18 -0.08 27.71
N VAL A 55 8.18 0.48 28.40
CA VAL A 55 8.40 1.51 29.42
C VAL A 55 9.20 0.94 30.59
N GLU A 56 8.88 -0.27 31.04
CA GLU A 56 9.62 -0.95 32.09
C GLU A 56 11.02 -1.32 31.63
N PHE A 57 11.17 -1.87 30.42
CA PHE A 57 12.45 -2.17 29.82
C PHE A 57 13.37 -0.94 29.82
N ALA A 58 12.88 0.19 29.31
CA ALA A 58 13.62 1.45 29.25
C ALA A 58 14.05 1.97 30.63
N ARG A 59 13.38 1.60 31.71
CA ARG A 59 13.77 1.96 33.10
C ARG A 59 14.85 1.05 33.69
N HIS A 60 14.96 -0.20 33.23
CA HIS A 60 15.85 -1.20 33.82
C HIS A 60 17.18 -1.35 33.09
N ILE A 61 17.23 -0.94 31.83
CA ILE A 61 18.45 -0.98 31.03
C ILE A 61 19.46 0.07 31.52
N LYS A 62 20.74 -0.18 31.28
CA LYS A 62 21.80 0.80 31.62
C LYS A 62 22.16 1.69 30.44
N GLY A 63 21.88 1.23 29.20
CA GLY A 63 22.06 1.97 27.96
C GLY A 63 20.82 2.74 27.53
N ASN A 64 20.82 3.20 26.27
CA ASN A 64 19.66 3.86 25.67
C ASN A 64 18.70 2.82 25.06
N SER A 65 17.40 3.01 25.25
CA SER A 65 16.39 2.21 24.56
C SER A 65 16.18 2.76 23.16
N ILE A 66 16.35 1.92 22.14
CA ILE A 66 16.09 2.25 20.74
C ILE A 66 14.87 1.46 20.27
N LEU A 67 13.98 2.16 19.56
CA LEU A 67 12.89 1.54 18.80
C LEU A 67 13.24 1.65 17.33
N GLN A 68 13.44 0.51 16.68
CA GLN A 68 13.85 0.41 15.29
C GLN A 68 12.71 -0.20 14.46
N ILE A 69 12.34 0.45 13.37
CA ILE A 69 11.41 -0.14 12.39
C ILE A 69 12.21 -1.11 11.53
N GLU A 70 11.82 -2.38 11.55
CA GLU A 70 12.42 -3.44 10.73
C GLU A 70 11.71 -3.54 9.38
N GLU A 71 10.38 -3.46 9.39
CA GLU A 71 9.55 -3.61 8.21
C GLU A 71 8.48 -2.51 8.18
N LEU A 72 8.33 -1.90 7.00
CA LEU A 72 7.29 -0.92 6.71
C LEU A 72 6.04 -1.64 6.16
N PRO A 73 4.84 -1.12 6.46
CA PRO A 73 3.60 -1.70 5.97
C PRO A 73 3.51 -1.58 4.45
N ASN A 74 2.88 -2.57 3.85
CA ASN A 74 2.53 -2.59 2.44
C ASN A 74 1.04 -2.97 2.27
N LEU A 75 0.56 -2.99 1.02
CA LEU A 75 -0.86 -3.25 0.75
C LEU A 75 -1.31 -4.65 1.15
N ASP A 76 -0.41 -5.63 1.11
CA ASP A 76 -0.69 -7.03 1.41
C ASP A 76 -0.49 -7.34 2.91
N ASP A 77 0.41 -6.60 3.57
CA ASP A 77 0.69 -6.69 5.00
C ASP A 77 0.78 -5.28 5.62
N PRO A 78 -0.36 -4.72 6.07
CA PRO A 78 -0.45 -3.36 6.59
C PRO A 78 -0.01 -3.29 8.06
N VAL A 79 1.19 -3.82 8.35
CA VAL A 79 1.72 -3.92 9.71
C VAL A 79 3.13 -3.34 9.74
N TYR A 80 3.41 -2.49 10.73
CA TYR A 80 4.77 -2.12 11.09
C TYR A 80 5.38 -3.19 11.99
N THR A 81 6.58 -3.66 11.65
CA THR A 81 7.39 -4.48 12.55
C THR A 81 8.41 -3.59 13.23
N ILE A 82 8.31 -3.44 14.56
CA ILE A 82 9.18 -2.57 15.36
C ILE A 82 9.93 -3.40 16.40
N ARG A 83 11.26 -3.31 16.40
CA ARG A 83 12.13 -3.92 17.39
C ARG A 83 12.51 -2.96 18.50
N VAL A 84 12.61 -3.51 19.70
CA VAL A 84 13.18 -2.84 20.87
C VAL A 84 14.60 -3.35 21.07
N ALA A 85 15.54 -2.42 21.13
CA ALA A 85 16.95 -2.70 21.36
C ALA A 85 17.52 -1.84 22.50
N GLU A 86 18.53 -2.37 23.19
CA GLU A 86 19.42 -1.56 24.04
C GLU A 86 20.68 -1.22 23.26
N ASP A 87 21.02 0.06 23.23
CA ASP A 87 22.28 0.55 22.71
C ASP A 87 23.35 0.53 23.82
N ARG A 88 24.39 -0.28 23.59
CA ARG A 88 25.57 -0.39 24.47
C ARG A 88 26.75 0.46 24.00
N GLY A 89 26.60 1.18 22.90
CA GLY A 89 27.61 2.04 22.28
C GLY A 89 28.42 1.34 21.19
N ASP A 90 28.77 0.07 21.36
CA ASP A 90 29.53 -0.75 20.39
C ASP A 90 28.65 -1.77 19.64
N HIS A 91 27.54 -2.18 20.24
CA HIS A 91 26.55 -3.07 19.62
C HIS A 91 25.13 -2.81 20.13
N LEU A 92 24.15 -3.27 19.35
CA LEU A 92 22.74 -3.27 19.72
C LEU A 92 22.33 -4.65 20.23
N ILE A 93 21.66 -4.69 21.38
CA ILE A 93 21.06 -5.92 21.92
C ILE A 93 19.55 -5.86 21.65
N TYR A 94 19.03 -6.78 20.84
CA TYR A 94 17.61 -6.85 20.52
C TYR A 94 16.84 -7.69 21.54
N TYR A 95 15.71 -7.17 22.04
CA TYR A 95 14.92 -7.80 23.11
C TYR A 95 13.57 -8.32 22.64
N HIS A 96 12.78 -7.45 22.03
CA HIS A 96 11.42 -7.79 21.65
C HIS A 96 11.06 -7.19 20.30
N THR A 97 10.11 -7.83 19.63
CA THR A 97 9.55 -7.36 18.36
C THR A 97 8.05 -7.16 18.53
N TYR A 98 7.57 -5.97 18.19
CA TYR A 98 6.18 -5.58 18.24
C TYR A 98 5.65 -5.43 16.82
N LYS A 99 4.37 -5.77 16.65
CA LYS A 99 3.62 -5.52 15.42
C LYS A 99 2.64 -4.38 15.69
N VAL A 100 2.54 -3.42 14.79
CA VAL A 100 1.59 -2.29 14.92
C VAL A 100 0.75 -2.23 13.65
N ASP A 101 -0.57 -2.22 13.81
CA ASP A 101 -1.49 -2.04 12.70
C ASP A 101 -1.29 -0.66 12.07
N ALA A 102 -1.05 -0.62 10.75
CA ALA A 102 -0.72 0.62 10.04
C ALA A 102 -1.92 1.55 9.84
N PHE A 103 -3.15 1.10 10.07
CA PHE A 103 -4.36 1.91 9.97
C PHE A 103 -4.79 2.49 11.32
N THR A 104 -4.70 1.70 12.39
CA THR A 104 -5.21 2.07 13.72
C THR A 104 -4.11 2.57 14.65
N GLY A 105 -2.85 2.17 14.42
CA GLY A 105 -1.76 2.40 15.38
C GLY A 105 -1.86 1.53 16.63
N GLU A 106 -2.72 0.52 16.63
CA GLU A 106 -2.82 -0.44 17.72
C GLU A 106 -1.65 -1.43 17.69
N VAL A 107 -1.05 -1.68 18.86
CA VAL A 107 -0.01 -2.70 19.01
C VAL A 107 -0.68 -4.07 19.06
N LEU A 108 -0.43 -4.88 18.03
CA LEU A 108 -0.94 -6.24 17.91
C LEU A 108 -0.16 -7.13 18.88
N ARG A 109 -0.86 -7.69 19.88
CA ARG A 109 -0.28 -8.67 20.81
C ARG A 109 -0.26 -10.05 20.15
N ASN A 110 0.89 -10.73 20.22
CA ASN A 110 1.01 -12.16 19.92
C ASN A 110 0.48 -13.02 21.07
#